data_AF-A0A7C5LDY5-F1
#
_entry.id   AF-A0A7C5LDY5-F1
#
_cell.length_a   1.000
_cell.length_b   1.000
_cell.length_c   1.000
_cell.angle_alpha   90.00
_cell.angle_beta   90.00
_cell.angle_gamma   90.00
#
_symmetry.space_group_name_H-M   'P 1'
#
loop_
_entity.id
_entity.type
_entity.pdbx_description
1 polymer ?
#
loop_
_entity_poly.entity_id
_entity_poly.type
_entity_poly.pdbx_seq_one_letter_code
_entity_poly.pdbx_strand_id
1 'polypeptide(L)'
;MKKEICLFLWILIPQCFASKEEQKMKEKLKFADTLFEKGNFQSASKEYQDIFDSSHDEKIKWKAFFRLCESLTHLFKYGEASQLLLSTPLPEKNPHRIRVMFLRAEILQNFLMQYSNVLDEDRREGEKDVFNLTEKEVFQKIDEAYGVLWSERNNLIKMKVKDEDYFLNLSGSDTKLFPTMLDVVVYSWVNYLNRWKAGKNDETKGECSWKEIVNEKFDRKVNLNDPVCYLVAEIMEETGRMEMDDQRSASEYWRVRRIMLPFNYAGQFSALAKDEKEAKEARKVASEILLRWFEKFETDYGKAEAGYNAGILLKG
;
A
#
# COMPACT_ATOMS: atom_id res chain seq x y z
N MET A 1 -36.03 -53.18 42.15
CA MET A 1 -35.95 -52.32 40.94
C MET A 1 -35.21 -51.06 41.35
N LYS A 2 -33.88 -50.96 41.18
CA LYS A 2 -33.17 -50.55 39.94
C LYS A 2 -33.82 -49.35 39.25
N LYS A 3 -33.28 -48.14 39.49
CA LYS A 3 -32.45 -47.40 38.52
C LYS A 3 -31.94 -46.11 39.16
N GLU A 4 -30.65 -46.12 39.49
CA GLU A 4 -29.82 -44.93 39.62
C GLU A 4 -29.74 -44.25 38.24
N ILE A 5 -29.90 -42.92 38.22
CA ILE A 5 -29.55 -42.09 37.07
C ILE A 5 -28.43 -41.16 37.54
N CYS A 6 -27.20 -41.68 37.45
CA CYS A 6 -26.01 -40.89 37.22
C CYS A 6 -25.93 -40.64 35.72
N LEU A 7 -25.99 -39.40 35.21
CA LEU A 7 -25.51 -39.11 33.85
C LEU A 7 -25.19 -37.61 33.65
N PHE A 8 -23.91 -37.37 33.35
CA PHE A 8 -23.26 -36.23 32.68
C PHE A 8 -23.12 -34.88 33.40
N LEU A 9 -22.11 -34.85 34.28
CA LEU A 9 -21.33 -33.66 34.61
C LEU A 9 -19.97 -33.75 33.89
N TRP A 10 -19.93 -33.45 32.57
CA TRP A 10 -18.69 -33.26 31.80
C TRP A 10 -18.83 -31.99 30.95
N ILE A 11 -18.98 -30.86 31.63
CA ILE A 11 -18.61 -29.56 31.05
C ILE A 11 -17.11 -29.43 31.31
N LEU A 12 -16.29 -30.10 30.50
CA LEU A 12 -14.87 -29.77 30.41
C LEU A 12 -14.75 -28.51 29.58
N ILE A 13 -14.66 -27.42 30.33
CA ILE A 13 -14.15 -26.12 29.95
C ILE A 13 -12.90 -26.32 29.07
N PRO A 14 -12.88 -25.93 27.77
CA PRO A 14 -11.64 -25.79 27.04
C PRO A 14 -10.97 -24.49 27.52
N GLN A 15 -10.44 -24.52 28.73
CA GLN A 15 -9.63 -23.44 29.27
C GLN A 15 -8.26 -23.52 28.61
N CYS A 16 -8.05 -22.60 27.66
CA CYS A 16 -6.80 -21.98 27.25
C CYS A 16 -5.52 -22.47 27.96
N PHE A 17 -4.98 -23.62 27.56
CA PHE A 17 -3.55 -23.86 27.68
C PHE A 17 -2.94 -23.52 26.33
N ALA A 18 -2.47 -22.28 26.17
CA ALA A 18 -1.47 -21.98 25.15
C ALA A 18 -0.36 -23.03 25.31
N SER A 19 0.00 -23.71 24.23
CA SER A 19 1.00 -24.78 24.32
C SER A 19 2.30 -24.16 24.85
N LYS A 20 3.09 -24.93 25.62
CA LYS A 20 4.41 -24.46 26.09
C LYS A 20 5.29 -23.96 24.92
N GLU A 21 5.06 -24.51 23.73
CA GLU A 21 5.71 -24.11 22.49
C GLU A 21 5.26 -22.71 22.02
N GLU A 22 3.97 -22.40 22.06
CA GLU A 22 3.44 -21.08 21.70
C GLU A 22 3.98 -19.99 22.64
N GLN A 23 4.04 -20.27 23.94
CA GLN A 23 4.61 -19.35 24.92
C GLN A 23 6.10 -19.11 24.68
N LYS A 24 6.85 -20.17 24.38
CA LYS A 24 8.28 -20.08 24.00
C LYS A 24 8.49 -19.23 22.75
N MET A 25 7.64 -19.37 21.73
CA MET A 25 7.74 -18.57 20.51
C MET A 25 7.39 -17.10 20.75
N LYS A 26 6.43 -16.80 21.64
CA LYS A 26 6.13 -15.43 22.07
C LYS A 26 7.31 -14.78 22.79
N GLU A 27 8.01 -15.52 23.65
CA GLU A 27 9.21 -15.03 24.34
C GLU A 27 10.37 -14.78 23.37
N LYS A 28 10.59 -15.69 22.42
CA LYS A 28 11.55 -15.48 21.33
C LYS A 28 11.23 -14.25 20.50
N LEU A 29 9.96 -14.06 20.11
CA LEU A 29 9.54 -12.89 19.35
C LEU A 29 9.82 -11.59 20.10
N LYS A 30 9.48 -11.52 21.40
CA LYS A 30 9.78 -10.35 22.23
C LYS A 30 11.28 -10.05 22.33
N PHE A 31 12.12 -11.09 22.40
CA PHE A 31 13.56 -10.94 22.40
C PHE A 31 14.06 -10.38 21.06
N ALA A 32 13.56 -10.89 19.95
CA ALA A 32 13.86 -10.38 18.60
C ALA A 32 13.40 -8.92 18.43
N ASP A 33 12.20 -8.57 18.90
CA ASP A 33 11.67 -7.20 18.93
C ASP A 33 12.59 -6.27 19.72
N THR A 34 13.08 -6.71 20.90
CA THR A 34 14.03 -5.93 21.71
C THR A 34 15.35 -5.67 20.98
N LEU A 35 15.84 -6.65 20.20
CA LEU A 35 17.05 -6.46 19.39
C LEU A 35 16.80 -5.47 18.25
N PHE A 36 15.63 -5.57 17.61
CA PHE A 36 15.21 -4.68 16.53
C PHE A 36 15.10 -3.22 17.00
N GLU A 37 14.40 -2.98 18.12
CA GLU A 37 14.23 -1.65 18.72
C GLU A 37 15.57 -1.00 19.12
N LYS A 38 16.58 -1.81 19.47
CA LYS A 38 17.95 -1.35 19.76
C LYS A 38 18.79 -1.10 18.50
N GLY A 39 18.23 -1.29 17.31
CA GLY A 39 18.93 -1.17 16.04
C GLY A 39 19.90 -2.32 15.75
N ASN A 40 19.87 -3.42 16.52
CA ASN A 40 20.69 -4.59 16.26
C ASN A 40 20.02 -5.50 15.23
N PHE A 41 19.85 -4.97 14.02
CA PHE A 41 19.10 -5.63 12.94
C PHE A 41 19.73 -6.95 12.49
N GLN A 42 21.05 -7.10 12.59
CA GLN A 42 21.74 -8.33 12.19
C GLN A 42 21.49 -9.50 13.16
N SER A 43 21.41 -9.22 14.47
CA SER A 43 21.00 -10.23 15.45
C SER A 43 19.48 -10.46 15.38
N ALA A 44 18.69 -9.39 15.26
CA ALA A 44 17.24 -9.49 15.16
C ALA A 44 16.81 -10.35 13.97
N SER A 45 17.42 -10.16 12.79
CA SER A 45 17.12 -10.95 11.59
C SER A 45 17.35 -12.44 11.80
N LYS A 46 18.38 -12.84 12.55
CA LYS A 46 18.65 -14.26 12.86
C LYS A 46 17.55 -14.86 13.73
N GLU A 47 17.14 -14.14 14.77
CA GLU A 47 16.04 -14.59 15.65
C GLU A 47 14.72 -14.66 14.90
N TYR A 48 14.39 -13.67 14.07
CA TYR A 48 13.17 -13.70 13.27
C TYR A 48 13.15 -14.82 12.23
N GLN A 49 14.29 -15.14 11.60
CA GLN A 49 14.40 -16.29 10.70
C GLN A 49 14.09 -17.59 11.44
N ASP A 50 14.71 -17.83 12.60
CA ASP A 50 14.46 -19.02 13.41
C ASP A 50 12.98 -19.14 13.83
N ILE A 51 12.35 -18.03 14.21
CA ILE A 51 10.91 -17.99 14.53
C ILE A 51 10.06 -18.28 13.29
N PHE A 52 10.38 -17.68 12.15
CA PHE A 52 9.63 -17.88 10.91
C PHE A 52 9.65 -19.33 10.43
N ASP A 53 10.80 -19.99 10.55
CA ASP A 53 10.99 -21.39 10.14
C ASP A 53 10.35 -22.38 11.13
N SER A 54 10.31 -22.04 12.42
CA SER A 54 9.92 -22.96 13.49
C SER A 54 8.50 -22.76 14.03
N SER A 55 7.86 -21.62 13.80
CA SER A 55 6.55 -21.31 14.40
C SER A 55 5.39 -21.93 13.63
N HIS A 56 4.56 -22.68 14.35
CA HIS A 56 3.26 -23.18 13.87
C HIS A 56 2.12 -22.17 14.05
N ASP A 57 2.30 -21.15 14.91
CA ASP A 57 1.36 -20.04 15.05
C ASP A 57 1.54 -19.07 13.88
N GLU A 58 0.51 -18.95 13.03
CA GLU A 58 0.54 -18.09 11.84
C GLU A 58 0.80 -16.62 12.18
N LYS A 59 0.23 -16.11 13.28
CA LYS A 59 0.39 -14.71 13.68
C LYS A 59 1.83 -14.43 14.06
N ILE A 60 2.45 -15.29 14.87
CA ILE A 60 3.86 -15.16 15.27
C ILE A 60 4.78 -15.33 14.05
N LYS A 61 4.52 -16.36 13.24
CA LYS A 61 5.28 -16.66 12.02
C LYS A 61 5.34 -15.46 11.09
N TRP A 62 4.18 -14.88 10.73
CA TRP A 62 4.13 -13.77 9.78
C TRP A 62 4.58 -12.44 10.36
N LYS A 63 4.47 -12.25 11.69
CA LYS A 63 5.12 -11.12 12.37
C LYS A 63 6.65 -11.20 12.27
N ALA A 64 7.22 -12.37 12.50
CA ALA A 64 8.65 -12.59 12.37
C ALA A 64 9.11 -12.42 10.91
N PHE A 65 8.38 -12.97 9.95
CA PHE A 65 8.66 -12.77 8.53
C PHE A 65 8.74 -11.28 8.13
N PHE A 66 7.76 -10.49 8.58
CA PHE A 66 7.73 -9.05 8.29
C PHE A 66 8.96 -8.33 8.85
N ARG A 67 9.26 -8.56 10.14
CA ARG A 67 10.42 -7.95 10.80
C ARG A 67 11.75 -8.47 10.28
N LEU A 68 11.81 -9.70 9.78
CA LEU A 68 12.98 -10.24 9.09
C LEU A 68 13.26 -9.44 7.82
N CYS A 69 12.26 -9.26 6.96
CA CYS A 69 12.38 -8.42 5.77
C CYS A 69 12.78 -6.98 6.12
N GLU A 70 12.14 -6.38 7.12
CA GLU A 70 12.46 -5.02 7.58
C GLU A 70 13.89 -4.90 8.13
N SER A 71 14.34 -5.88 8.91
CA SER A 71 15.72 -5.94 9.41
C SER A 71 16.73 -5.97 8.25
N LEU A 72 16.45 -6.74 7.19
CA LEU A 72 17.27 -6.76 5.99
C LEU A 72 17.27 -5.39 5.28
N THR A 73 16.13 -4.71 5.21
CA THR A 73 16.07 -3.36 4.62
C THR A 73 16.86 -2.32 5.43
N HIS A 74 16.84 -2.38 6.76
CA HIS A 74 17.67 -1.51 7.61
C HIS A 74 19.17 -1.77 7.47
N LEU A 75 19.55 -2.97 7.03
CA LEU A 75 20.92 -3.34 6.69
C LEU A 75 21.27 -3.02 5.22
N PHE A 76 20.38 -2.34 4.48
CA PHE A 76 20.51 -2.04 3.05
C PHE A 76 20.61 -3.29 2.16
N LYS A 77 20.11 -4.44 2.64
CA LYS A 77 20.12 -5.73 1.94
C LYS A 77 18.83 -5.95 1.16
N TYR A 78 18.48 -5.02 0.26
CA TYR A 78 17.21 -5.08 -0.46
C TYR A 78 17.13 -6.28 -1.43
N GLY A 79 18.27 -6.78 -1.93
CA GLY A 79 18.32 -8.01 -2.73
C GLY A 79 17.93 -9.24 -1.93
N GLU A 80 18.56 -9.45 -0.76
CA GLU A 80 18.20 -10.55 0.16
C GLU A 80 16.73 -10.47 0.58
N ALA A 81 16.24 -9.26 0.92
CA ALA A 81 14.85 -9.06 1.33
C ALA A 81 13.86 -9.38 0.19
N SER A 82 14.18 -8.98 -1.04
CA SER A 82 13.35 -9.24 -2.22
C SER A 82 13.36 -10.73 -2.59
N GLN A 83 14.53 -11.37 -2.55
CA GLN A 83 14.66 -12.81 -2.77
C GLN A 83 13.82 -13.59 -1.76
N LEU A 84 13.91 -13.24 -0.48
CA LEU A 84 13.11 -13.85 0.59
C LEU A 84 11.60 -13.68 0.33
N LEU A 85 11.16 -12.48 -0.05
CA LEU A 85 9.75 -12.19 -0.36
C LEU A 85 9.20 -12.97 -1.56
N LEU A 86 10.02 -13.17 -2.59
CA LEU A 86 9.61 -13.84 -3.82
C LEU A 86 9.67 -15.37 -3.69
N SER A 87 10.61 -15.88 -2.90
CA SER A 87 10.74 -17.32 -2.64
C SER A 87 9.78 -17.85 -1.57
N THR A 88 9.29 -16.97 -0.69
CA THR A 88 8.32 -17.34 0.35
C THR A 88 6.90 -17.49 -0.22
N PRO A 89 6.24 -18.64 -0.02
CA PRO A 89 4.85 -18.82 -0.40
C PRO A 89 3.95 -17.80 0.29
N LEU A 90 2.95 -17.30 -0.44
CA LEU A 90 2.01 -16.34 0.13
C LEU A 90 1.15 -16.99 1.22
N PRO A 91 0.83 -16.27 2.31
CA PRO A 91 -0.18 -16.73 3.26
C PRO A 91 -1.52 -16.96 2.54
N GLU A 92 -2.22 -18.04 2.88
CA GLU A 92 -3.53 -18.34 2.28
C GLU A 92 -4.62 -17.38 2.77
N LYS A 93 -4.52 -16.93 4.03
CA LYS A 93 -5.56 -16.18 4.73
C LYS A 93 -5.21 -14.71 4.92
N ASN A 94 -6.23 -13.87 4.81
CA ASN A 94 -6.20 -12.50 5.30
C ASN A 94 -6.17 -12.52 6.85
N PRO A 95 -5.54 -11.53 7.51
CA PRO A 95 -4.93 -10.32 6.92
C PRO A 95 -3.48 -10.49 6.44
N HIS A 96 -2.83 -11.62 6.74
CA HIS A 96 -1.39 -11.80 6.46
C HIS A 96 -1.07 -11.75 4.96
N ARG A 97 -1.92 -12.34 4.12
CA ARG A 97 -1.75 -12.27 2.66
C ARG A 97 -1.64 -10.84 2.15
N ILE A 98 -2.55 -9.97 2.60
CA ILE A 98 -2.55 -8.53 2.28
C ILE A 98 -1.26 -7.85 2.74
N ARG A 99 -0.84 -8.09 3.99
CA ARG A 99 0.39 -7.49 4.55
C ARG A 99 1.63 -7.90 3.76
N VAL A 100 1.73 -9.18 3.38
CA VAL A 100 2.86 -9.68 2.57
C VAL A 100 2.83 -9.11 1.15
N MET A 101 1.65 -8.95 0.54
CA MET A 101 1.55 -8.30 -0.78
C MET A 101 1.97 -6.83 -0.73
N PHE A 102 1.54 -6.10 0.30
CA PHE A 102 1.98 -4.71 0.50
C PHE A 102 3.49 -4.63 0.71
N LEU A 103 4.04 -5.46 1.60
CA LEU A 103 5.49 -5.54 1.84
C LEU A 103 6.27 -5.88 0.55
N ARG A 104 5.75 -6.78 -0.28
CA ARG A 104 6.34 -7.12 -1.59
C ARG A 104 6.40 -5.90 -2.51
N ALA A 105 5.32 -5.14 -2.62
CA ALA A 105 5.31 -3.93 -3.43
C ALA A 105 6.33 -2.88 -2.93
N GLU A 106 6.40 -2.66 -1.62
CA GLU A 106 7.33 -1.69 -1.02
C GLU A 106 8.80 -2.09 -1.18
N ILE A 107 9.14 -3.35 -0.89
CA ILE A 107 10.54 -3.79 -0.94
C ILE A 107 11.04 -3.89 -2.38
N LEU A 108 10.21 -4.33 -3.34
CA LEU A 108 10.60 -4.36 -4.74
C LEU A 108 10.80 -2.94 -5.32
N GLN A 109 10.01 -1.96 -4.89
CA GLN A 109 10.26 -0.55 -5.25
C GLN A 109 11.60 -0.06 -4.71
N ASN A 110 11.94 -0.40 -3.47
CA ASN A 110 13.24 -0.06 -2.90
C ASN A 110 14.39 -0.80 -3.61
N PHE A 111 14.18 -2.07 -3.97
CA PHE A 111 15.12 -2.85 -4.77
C PHE A 111 15.40 -2.16 -6.11
N LEU A 112 14.36 -1.74 -6.84
CA LEU A 112 14.52 -0.97 -8.07
C LEU A 112 15.29 0.33 -7.84
N MET A 113 14.94 1.06 -6.78
CA MET A 113 15.60 2.33 -6.47
C MET A 113 17.10 2.16 -6.23
N GLN A 114 17.53 1.06 -5.61
CA GLN A 114 18.94 0.80 -5.32
C GLN A 114 19.69 0.10 -6.45
N TYR A 115 19.02 -0.77 -7.20
CA TYR A 115 19.68 -1.72 -8.09
C TYR A 115 19.24 -1.64 -9.55
N SER A 116 18.35 -0.73 -9.97
CA SER A 116 17.89 -0.67 -11.37
C SER A 116 19.03 -0.59 -12.38
N ASN A 117 20.15 0.07 -12.02
CA ASN A 117 21.30 0.26 -12.92
C ASN A 117 22.21 -0.96 -13.05
N VAL A 118 22.01 -1.99 -12.23
CA VAL A 118 22.80 -3.23 -12.25
C VAL A 118 21.97 -4.45 -12.64
N LEU A 119 20.67 -4.27 -12.89
CA LEU A 119 19.84 -5.32 -13.49
C LEU A 119 20.16 -5.42 -14.97
N ASP A 120 20.34 -6.64 -15.46
CA ASP A 120 20.53 -6.85 -16.90
C ASP A 120 19.22 -6.61 -17.66
N GLU A 121 19.34 -6.18 -18.91
CA GLU A 121 18.22 -6.08 -19.85
C GLU A 121 17.71 -7.47 -20.26
N ASP A 122 18.63 -8.45 -20.32
CA ASP A 122 18.36 -9.82 -20.71
C ASP A 122 18.53 -10.79 -19.53
N ARG A 123 17.66 -11.79 -19.47
CA ARG A 123 17.70 -12.81 -18.43
C ARG A 123 18.91 -13.73 -18.59
N ARG A 124 19.69 -13.92 -17.52
CA ARG A 124 20.71 -14.97 -17.45
C ARG A 124 20.06 -16.33 -17.16
N GLU A 125 20.31 -17.33 -18.02
CA GLU A 125 19.83 -18.69 -17.79
C GLU A 125 20.57 -19.36 -16.62
N GLY A 126 19.84 -20.03 -15.72
CA GLY A 126 20.40 -21.00 -14.77
C GLY A 126 20.27 -20.67 -13.28
N GLU A 127 20.05 -19.42 -12.87
CA GLU A 127 19.99 -19.04 -11.46
C GLU A 127 18.64 -18.42 -11.05
N LYS A 128 18.12 -18.82 -9.88
CA LYS A 128 16.86 -18.32 -9.28
C LYS A 128 17.11 -17.15 -8.31
N ASP A 129 18.07 -16.29 -8.62
CA ASP A 129 18.35 -15.07 -7.87
C ASP A 129 17.45 -13.92 -8.35
N VAL A 130 17.05 -13.04 -7.45
CA VAL A 130 16.27 -11.83 -7.75
C VAL A 130 17.03 -10.90 -8.67
N PHE A 131 18.37 -10.92 -8.63
CA PHE A 131 19.22 -10.16 -9.55
C PHE A 131 19.21 -10.69 -10.98
N ASN A 132 18.63 -11.88 -11.23
CA ASN A 132 18.40 -12.37 -12.59
C ASN A 132 17.05 -11.93 -13.17
N LEU A 133 16.26 -11.17 -12.41
CA LEU A 133 15.07 -10.52 -12.94
C LEU A 133 15.48 -9.27 -13.71
N THR A 134 14.87 -9.09 -14.87
CA THR A 134 14.93 -7.82 -15.60
C THR A 134 14.15 -6.73 -14.85
N GLU A 135 14.46 -5.45 -15.12
CA GLU A 135 13.69 -4.33 -14.55
C GLU A 135 12.18 -4.46 -14.86
N LYS A 136 11.84 -4.92 -16.08
CA LYS A 136 10.45 -5.18 -16.50
C LYS A 136 9.75 -6.25 -15.66
N GLU A 137 10.43 -7.35 -15.36
CA GLU A 137 9.88 -8.42 -14.52
C GLU A 137 9.68 -7.95 -13.06
N VAL A 138 10.57 -7.09 -12.55
CA VAL A 138 10.39 -6.51 -11.22
C VAL A 138 9.19 -5.56 -11.19
N PHE A 139 9.04 -4.69 -12.21
CA PHE A 139 7.84 -3.85 -12.34
C PHE A 139 6.56 -4.68 -12.43
N GLN A 140 6.56 -5.76 -13.23
CA GLN A 140 5.43 -6.66 -13.33
C GLN A 140 5.05 -7.25 -11.96
N LYS A 141 6.02 -7.65 -11.15
CA LYS A 141 5.77 -8.18 -9.79
C LYS A 141 5.19 -7.13 -8.85
N ILE A 142 5.59 -5.86 -8.98
CA ILE A 142 5.00 -4.74 -8.23
C ILE A 142 3.55 -4.52 -8.67
N ASP A 143 3.30 -4.50 -9.99
CA ASP A 143 1.97 -4.34 -10.56
C ASP A 143 1.03 -5.48 -10.14
N GLU A 144 1.50 -6.73 -10.16
CA GLU A 144 0.77 -7.90 -9.67
C GLU A 144 0.40 -7.77 -8.19
N ALA A 145 1.34 -7.30 -7.36
CA ALA A 145 1.08 -7.08 -5.93
C ALA A 145 -0.02 -6.03 -5.71
N TYR A 146 0.05 -4.88 -6.39
CA TYR A 146 -1.01 -3.87 -6.31
C TYR A 146 -2.33 -4.32 -6.93
N GLY A 147 -2.31 -5.10 -8.03
CA GLY A 147 -3.50 -5.69 -8.61
C GLY A 147 -4.23 -6.62 -7.62
N VAL A 148 -3.47 -7.43 -6.88
CA VAL A 148 -4.05 -8.25 -5.80
C VAL A 148 -4.60 -7.37 -4.68
N LEU A 149 -3.83 -6.39 -4.19
CA LEU A 149 -4.29 -5.47 -3.14
C LEU A 149 -5.57 -4.73 -3.55
N TRP A 150 -5.66 -4.27 -4.79
CA TRP A 150 -6.85 -3.60 -5.32
C TRP A 150 -8.08 -4.51 -5.40
N SER A 151 -7.89 -5.78 -5.77
CA SER A 151 -8.98 -6.77 -5.73
C SER A 151 -9.47 -7.04 -4.29
N GLU A 152 -8.61 -6.82 -3.30
CA GLU A 152 -8.90 -6.92 -1.86
C GLU A 152 -9.37 -5.60 -1.22
N ARG A 153 -9.67 -4.53 -2.00
CA ARG A 153 -10.01 -3.20 -1.46
C ARG A 153 -11.14 -3.17 -0.42
N ASN A 154 -12.16 -4.02 -0.58
CA ASN A 154 -13.25 -4.16 0.39
C ASN A 154 -12.82 -4.80 1.73
N ASN A 155 -11.70 -5.50 1.75
CA ASN A 155 -11.07 -5.99 2.97
C ASN A 155 -10.10 -4.95 3.53
N LEU A 156 -9.31 -4.30 2.67
CA LEU A 156 -8.39 -3.23 3.05
C LEU A 156 -9.09 -2.08 3.78
N ILE A 157 -10.27 -1.67 3.30
CA ILE A 157 -11.06 -0.59 3.92
C ILE A 157 -11.52 -0.93 5.35
N LYS A 158 -11.59 -2.22 5.70
CA LYS A 158 -11.96 -2.68 7.05
C LYS A 158 -10.77 -2.78 7.99
N MET A 159 -9.55 -2.78 7.46
CA MET A 159 -8.31 -2.86 8.25
C MET A 159 -7.90 -1.45 8.69
N LYS A 160 -8.12 -1.11 9.95
CA LYS A 160 -7.78 0.22 10.48
C LYS A 160 -6.27 0.35 10.66
N VAL A 161 -5.68 1.44 10.18
CA VAL A 161 -4.22 1.68 10.24
C VAL A 161 -3.72 1.67 11.69
N LYS A 162 -4.52 2.19 12.63
CA LYS A 162 -4.19 2.19 14.07
C LYS A 162 -3.96 0.79 14.65
N ASP A 163 -4.51 -0.25 14.03
CA ASP A 163 -4.37 -1.65 14.48
C ASP A 163 -3.20 -2.37 13.76
N GLU A 164 -2.49 -1.66 12.89
CA GLU A 164 -1.40 -2.15 12.03
C GLU A 164 -0.03 -1.56 12.41
N ASP A 165 0.09 -0.98 13.61
CA ASP A 165 1.30 -0.33 14.15
C ASP A 165 2.54 -1.23 14.21
N TYR A 166 2.35 -2.55 14.30
CA TYR A 166 3.43 -3.52 14.23
C TYR A 166 4.04 -3.62 12.83
N PHE A 167 3.24 -3.38 11.79
CA PHE A 167 3.62 -3.56 10.38
C PHE A 167 3.87 -2.22 9.68
N LEU A 168 3.38 -1.12 10.23
CA LEU A 168 3.52 0.22 9.69
C LEU A 168 4.21 1.11 10.72
N ASN A 169 5.19 1.89 10.28
CA ASN A 169 5.70 2.97 11.11
C ASN A 169 4.68 4.13 11.12
N LEU A 170 3.92 4.23 12.21
CA LEU A 170 2.91 5.27 12.40
C LEU A 170 3.44 6.53 13.11
N SER A 171 4.73 6.57 13.45
CA SER A 171 5.30 7.72 14.13
C SER A 171 5.24 8.97 13.25
N GLY A 172 4.45 9.96 13.67
CA GLY A 172 4.25 11.20 12.93
C GLY A 172 3.30 11.09 11.73
N SER A 173 2.59 9.97 11.57
CA SER A 173 1.61 9.83 10.49
C SER A 173 0.27 10.48 10.84
N ASP A 174 -0.37 11.09 9.84
CA ASP A 174 -1.76 11.56 9.96
C ASP A 174 -2.72 10.39 9.73
N THR A 175 -2.94 9.62 10.79
CA THR A 175 -3.88 8.49 10.78
C THR A 175 -5.34 8.91 10.60
N LYS A 176 -5.67 10.21 10.70
CA LYS A 176 -7.01 10.70 10.35
C LYS A 176 -7.17 10.84 8.83
N LEU A 177 -6.10 11.19 8.14
CA LEU A 177 -6.08 11.29 6.67
C LEU A 177 -5.99 9.92 5.99
N PHE A 178 -5.29 8.97 6.62
CA PHE A 178 -5.15 7.60 6.13
C PHE A 178 -5.66 6.61 7.20
N PRO A 179 -6.99 6.52 7.43
CA PRO A 179 -7.56 5.73 8.52
C PRO A 179 -7.48 4.22 8.29
N THR A 180 -7.33 3.77 7.03
CA THR A 180 -7.37 2.33 6.69
C THR A 180 -6.23 1.90 5.79
N MET A 181 -5.97 0.59 5.75
CA MET A 181 -4.95 0.03 4.88
C MET A 181 -5.24 0.31 3.40
N LEU A 182 -6.51 0.54 3.02
CA LEU A 182 -6.83 0.97 1.65
C LEU A 182 -6.15 2.30 1.34
N ASP A 183 -6.24 3.26 2.26
CA ASP A 183 -5.68 4.60 2.08
C ASP A 183 -4.15 4.56 1.98
N VAL A 184 -3.50 3.72 2.81
CA VAL A 184 -2.04 3.52 2.76
C VAL A 184 -1.61 2.86 1.45
N VAL A 185 -2.32 1.82 1.02
CA VAL A 185 -2.06 1.12 -0.25
C VAL A 185 -2.24 2.07 -1.43
N VAL A 186 -3.33 2.84 -1.46
CA VAL A 186 -3.62 3.81 -2.53
C VAL A 186 -2.56 4.89 -2.58
N TYR A 187 -2.17 5.44 -1.43
CA TYR A 187 -1.10 6.44 -1.35
C TYR A 187 0.21 5.92 -1.94
N SER A 188 0.63 4.73 -1.51
CA SER A 188 1.85 4.10 -2.03
C SER A 188 1.74 3.80 -3.53
N TRP A 189 0.63 3.23 -3.97
CA TRP A 189 0.43 2.83 -5.37
C TRP A 189 0.43 4.03 -6.32
N VAL A 190 -0.28 5.10 -5.96
CA VAL A 190 -0.28 6.36 -6.72
C VAL A 190 1.12 6.94 -6.84
N ASN A 191 1.91 6.91 -5.76
CA ASN A 191 3.28 7.39 -5.78
C ASN A 191 4.17 6.53 -6.69
N TYR A 192 4.03 5.21 -6.61
CA TYR A 192 4.72 4.28 -7.52
C TYR A 192 4.39 4.57 -8.98
N LEU A 193 3.10 4.66 -9.32
CA LEU A 193 2.61 4.90 -10.67
C LEU A 193 3.16 6.22 -11.25
N ASN A 194 3.04 7.31 -10.48
CA ASN A 194 3.49 8.63 -10.91
C ASN A 194 5.01 8.78 -10.96
N ARG A 195 5.75 8.13 -10.06
CA ARG A 195 7.22 8.26 -9.99
C ARG A 195 7.93 7.38 -11.02
N TRP A 196 7.48 6.13 -11.16
CA TRP A 196 8.22 5.12 -11.92
C TRP A 196 7.59 4.83 -13.27
N LYS A 197 6.29 4.56 -13.32
CA LYS A 197 5.65 4.17 -14.58
C LYS A 197 5.51 5.33 -15.56
N ALA A 198 5.07 6.49 -15.08
CA ALA A 198 4.92 7.68 -15.93
C ALA A 198 6.24 8.19 -16.52
N GLY A 199 7.39 7.90 -15.89
CA GLY A 199 8.70 8.41 -16.30
C GLY A 199 9.54 7.49 -17.18
N LYS A 200 9.36 6.16 -17.11
CA LYS A 200 10.27 5.19 -17.74
C LYS A 200 9.65 4.31 -18.83
N ASN A 201 8.41 3.86 -18.66
CA ASN A 201 7.89 2.69 -19.39
C ASN A 201 6.42 2.83 -19.80
N ASP A 202 5.94 4.04 -20.08
CA ASP A 202 4.59 4.20 -20.61
C ASP A 202 4.57 3.74 -22.09
N GLU A 203 4.60 2.43 -22.31
CA GLU A 203 4.24 1.80 -23.60
C GLU A 203 2.77 2.17 -23.95
N THR A 204 1.95 2.42 -22.93
CA THR A 204 0.60 3.01 -23.02
C THR A 204 0.66 4.53 -23.18
N LYS A 205 1.34 5.03 -24.23
CA LYS A 205 1.41 6.45 -24.64
C LYS A 205 0.06 7.03 -25.10
N GLY A 206 -1.04 6.76 -24.39
CA GLY A 206 -2.28 7.50 -24.56
C GLY A 206 -2.10 8.86 -23.92
N GLU A 207 -2.21 9.94 -24.71
CA GLU A 207 -2.27 11.28 -24.12
C GLU A 207 -3.53 11.39 -23.24
N CYS A 208 -3.31 11.88 -22.02
CA CYS A 208 -4.35 12.04 -21.02
C CYS A 208 -5.09 13.35 -21.24
N SER A 209 -6.41 13.27 -21.31
CA SER A 209 -7.25 14.46 -21.39
C SER A 209 -7.44 15.04 -19.98
N TRP A 210 -6.85 16.21 -19.73
CA TRP A 210 -7.12 16.93 -18.48
C TRP A 210 -8.61 17.23 -18.31
N LYS A 211 -9.37 17.41 -19.41
CA LYS A 211 -10.82 17.69 -19.37
C LYS A 211 -11.62 16.52 -18.80
N GLU A 212 -11.16 15.29 -19.02
CA GLU A 212 -11.77 14.11 -18.42
C GLU A 212 -11.46 14.06 -16.92
N ILE A 213 -10.19 14.26 -16.53
CA ILE A 213 -9.75 14.13 -15.15
C ILE A 213 -10.20 15.31 -14.28
N VAL A 214 -10.23 16.53 -14.80
CA VAL A 214 -10.73 17.74 -14.12
C VAL A 214 -12.23 17.86 -14.37
N ASN A 215 -12.96 16.84 -13.92
CA ASN A 215 -14.40 16.78 -14.00
C ASN A 215 -15.00 16.43 -12.64
N GLU A 216 -16.05 17.16 -12.25
CA GLU A 216 -16.77 16.90 -10.99
C GLU A 216 -17.44 15.51 -11.01
N LYS A 217 -17.86 15.02 -12.18
CA LYS A 217 -18.45 13.69 -12.40
C LYS A 217 -17.49 12.80 -13.21
N PHE A 218 -16.61 12.10 -12.53
CA PHE A 218 -15.61 11.23 -13.17
C PHE A 218 -16.07 9.77 -13.21
N ASP A 219 -16.79 9.37 -14.25
CA ASP A 219 -17.48 8.07 -14.26
C ASP A 219 -16.62 6.86 -14.71
N ARG A 220 -15.32 7.08 -14.94
CA ARG A 220 -14.40 5.98 -15.28
C ARG A 220 -14.24 5.03 -14.09
N LYS A 221 -13.98 3.76 -14.41
CA LYS A 221 -13.75 2.68 -13.45
C LYS A 221 -12.32 2.21 -13.58
N VAL A 222 -11.71 1.76 -12.48
CA VAL A 222 -10.33 1.29 -12.49
C VAL A 222 -10.12 0.21 -13.55
N ASN A 223 -9.26 0.52 -14.51
CA ASN A 223 -8.76 -0.42 -15.51
C ASN A 223 -7.23 -0.43 -15.48
N LEU A 224 -6.64 -1.57 -15.09
CA LEU A 224 -5.18 -1.70 -14.95
C LEU A 224 -4.40 -1.55 -16.26
N ASN A 225 -5.09 -1.56 -17.40
CA ASN A 225 -4.51 -1.37 -18.72
C ASN A 225 -4.63 0.06 -19.25
N ASP A 226 -5.29 0.95 -18.50
CA ASP A 226 -5.40 2.34 -18.91
C ASP A 226 -4.06 3.08 -18.75
N PRO A 227 -3.82 4.15 -19.53
CA PRO A 227 -2.70 5.05 -19.32
C PRO A 227 -2.58 5.46 -17.85
N VAL A 228 -1.34 5.61 -17.36
CA VAL A 228 -1.03 5.78 -15.93
C VAL A 228 -1.86 6.88 -15.27
N CYS A 229 -2.02 8.01 -15.96
CA CYS A 229 -2.82 9.15 -15.50
C CYS A 229 -4.29 8.80 -15.23
N TYR A 230 -4.93 7.99 -16.09
CA TYR A 230 -6.31 7.58 -15.96
C TYR A 230 -6.43 6.55 -14.86
N LEU A 231 -5.52 5.57 -14.83
CA LEU A 231 -5.47 4.58 -13.74
C LEU A 231 -5.34 5.26 -12.37
N VAL A 232 -4.43 6.24 -12.22
CA VAL A 232 -4.29 7.02 -10.99
C VAL A 232 -5.58 7.77 -10.66
N ALA A 233 -6.19 8.46 -11.61
CA ALA A 233 -7.44 9.19 -11.40
C ALA A 233 -8.61 8.26 -11.01
N GLU A 234 -8.68 7.08 -11.61
CA GLU A 234 -9.68 6.05 -11.33
C GLU A 234 -9.51 5.47 -9.93
N ILE A 235 -8.28 5.15 -9.52
CA ILE A 235 -7.98 4.66 -8.16
C ILE A 235 -8.39 5.71 -7.13
N MET A 236 -8.02 6.98 -7.35
CA MET A 236 -8.38 8.08 -6.45
C MET A 236 -9.90 8.31 -6.39
N GLU A 237 -10.59 8.31 -7.53
CA GLU A 237 -12.05 8.50 -7.55
C GLU A 237 -12.77 7.33 -6.90
N GLU A 238 -12.42 6.08 -7.22
CA GLU A 238 -13.08 4.91 -6.64
C GLU A 238 -12.85 4.87 -5.13
N THR A 239 -11.62 5.13 -4.65
CA THR A 239 -11.34 5.26 -3.21
C THR A 239 -12.11 6.43 -2.59
N GLY A 240 -12.21 7.56 -3.29
CA GLY A 240 -13.01 8.71 -2.89
C GLY A 240 -14.52 8.45 -2.79
N ARG A 241 -15.04 7.40 -3.44
CA ARG A 241 -16.45 6.98 -3.34
C ARG A 241 -16.71 5.95 -2.26
N MET A 242 -15.67 5.27 -1.77
CA MET A 242 -15.79 4.28 -0.72
C MET A 242 -15.90 4.98 0.63
N GLU A 243 -17.06 5.56 0.89
CA GLU A 243 -17.32 6.27 2.15
C GLU A 243 -17.72 5.29 3.26
N MET A 244 -16.98 5.35 4.36
CA MET A 244 -17.43 4.90 5.69
C MET A 244 -17.43 6.11 6.63
N ASP A 245 -18.22 6.07 7.71
CA ASP A 245 -18.41 7.21 8.62
C ASP A 245 -17.08 7.81 9.14
N ASP A 246 -16.06 6.98 9.36
CA ASP A 246 -14.74 7.39 9.85
C ASP A 246 -13.70 7.66 8.74
N GLN A 247 -14.13 7.68 7.47
CA GLN A 247 -13.26 7.88 6.30
C GLN A 247 -13.63 9.09 5.45
N ARG A 248 -14.63 9.88 5.85
CA ARG A 248 -15.11 10.99 5.02
C ARG A 248 -13.98 11.99 4.68
N SER A 249 -13.08 12.29 5.62
CA SER A 249 -11.91 13.14 5.35
C SER A 249 -10.98 12.55 4.28
N ALA A 250 -10.72 11.24 4.33
CA ALA A 250 -9.88 10.55 3.35
C ALA A 250 -10.55 10.51 1.97
N SER A 251 -11.86 10.24 1.93
CA SER A 251 -12.67 10.26 0.71
C SER A 251 -12.61 11.64 0.01
N GLU A 252 -12.86 12.71 0.76
CA GLU A 252 -12.78 14.09 0.25
C GLU A 252 -11.37 14.44 -0.21
N TYR A 253 -10.34 14.02 0.54
CA TYR A 253 -8.94 14.18 0.16
C TYR A 253 -8.64 13.53 -1.20
N TRP A 254 -9.00 12.26 -1.42
CA TRP A 254 -8.72 11.57 -2.67
C TRP A 254 -9.37 12.25 -3.88
N ARG A 255 -10.58 12.78 -3.71
CA ARG A 255 -11.27 13.56 -4.76
C ARG A 255 -10.51 14.83 -5.12
N VAL A 256 -10.02 15.57 -4.12
CA VAL A 256 -9.16 16.76 -4.37
C VAL A 256 -7.87 16.37 -5.07
N ARG A 257 -7.21 15.30 -4.60
CA ARG A 257 -5.96 14.81 -5.22
C ARG A 257 -6.14 14.45 -6.69
N ARG A 258 -7.29 13.88 -7.08
CA ARG A 258 -7.60 13.60 -8.49
C ARG A 258 -7.66 14.88 -9.33
N ILE A 259 -8.42 15.88 -8.87
CA ILE A 259 -8.53 17.17 -9.59
C ILE A 259 -7.16 17.84 -9.73
N MET A 260 -6.28 17.65 -8.74
CA MET A 260 -4.94 18.21 -8.74
C MET A 260 -3.91 17.44 -9.58
N LEU A 261 -4.26 16.27 -10.12
CA LEU A 261 -3.34 15.41 -10.85
C LEU A 261 -2.66 16.12 -12.04
N PRO A 262 -3.36 16.87 -12.91
CA PRO A 262 -2.73 17.50 -14.07
C PRO A 262 -1.75 18.62 -13.72
N PHE A 263 -1.90 19.23 -12.55
CA PHE A 263 -1.04 20.33 -12.09
C PHE A 263 0.18 19.83 -11.32
N ASN A 264 0.02 18.73 -10.57
CA ASN A 264 1.11 18.11 -9.82
C ASN A 264 2.02 17.26 -10.72
N TYR A 265 1.49 16.74 -11.82
CA TYR A 265 2.21 15.86 -12.75
C TYR A 265 2.05 16.32 -14.20
N ALA A 266 2.27 17.61 -14.45
CA ALA A 266 2.08 18.23 -15.77
C ALA A 266 2.81 17.50 -16.93
N GLY A 267 3.90 16.78 -16.65
CA GLY A 267 4.61 15.95 -17.63
C GLY A 267 3.74 14.84 -18.26
N GLN A 268 2.67 14.42 -17.61
CA GLN A 268 1.70 13.43 -18.13
C GLN A 268 0.59 14.08 -18.98
N PHE A 269 0.52 15.42 -19.03
CA PHE A 269 -0.54 16.18 -19.68
C PHE A 269 0.07 17.15 -20.69
N SER A 270 0.50 16.61 -21.83
CA SER A 270 1.26 17.33 -22.86
C SER A 270 0.61 18.65 -23.31
N ALA A 271 -0.73 18.68 -23.38
CA ALA A 271 -1.49 19.88 -23.74
C ALA A 271 -1.27 21.04 -22.75
N LEU A 272 -1.27 20.75 -21.44
CA LEU A 272 -1.06 21.76 -20.40
C LEU A 272 0.37 22.30 -20.39
N ALA A 273 1.34 21.48 -20.79
CA ALA A 273 2.74 21.90 -20.87
C ALA A 273 3.03 22.78 -22.11
N LYS A 274 2.26 22.62 -23.19
CA LYS A 274 2.53 23.26 -24.49
C LYS A 274 1.63 24.45 -24.80
N ASP A 275 0.43 24.49 -24.21
CA ASP A 275 -0.56 25.54 -24.49
C ASP A 275 -0.97 26.27 -23.21
N GLU A 276 -0.50 27.52 -23.07
CA GLU A 276 -0.82 28.37 -21.92
C GLU A 276 -2.33 28.67 -21.80
N LYS A 277 -3.06 28.73 -22.91
CA LYS A 277 -4.51 28.94 -22.90
C LYS A 277 -5.22 27.72 -22.34
N GLU A 278 -4.82 26.52 -22.74
CA GLU A 278 -5.34 25.28 -22.14
C GLU A 278 -4.98 25.18 -20.65
N ALA A 279 -3.74 25.54 -20.27
CA ALA A 279 -3.33 25.56 -18.87
C ALA A 279 -4.18 26.51 -18.03
N LYS A 280 -4.45 27.73 -18.52
CA LYS A 280 -5.31 28.71 -17.85
C LYS A 280 -6.75 28.21 -17.71
N GLU A 281 -7.30 27.62 -18.76
CA GLU A 281 -8.65 27.05 -18.71
C GLU A 281 -8.73 25.89 -17.72
N ALA A 282 -7.74 24.98 -17.72
CA ALA A 282 -7.70 23.87 -16.77
C ALA A 282 -7.66 24.37 -15.31
N ARG A 283 -6.81 25.35 -15.00
CA ARG A 283 -6.75 25.96 -13.65
C ARG A 283 -8.08 26.59 -13.26
N LYS A 284 -8.71 27.33 -14.18
CA LYS A 284 -10.01 27.94 -13.96
C LYS A 284 -11.06 26.89 -13.62
N VAL A 285 -11.25 25.87 -14.47
CA VAL A 285 -12.24 24.81 -14.26
C VAL A 285 -11.97 24.04 -12.95
N ALA A 286 -10.72 23.68 -12.68
CA ALA A 286 -10.33 23.00 -11.45
C ALA A 286 -10.62 23.87 -10.21
N SER A 287 -10.25 25.16 -10.23
CA SER A 287 -10.51 26.08 -9.12
C SER A 287 -12.01 26.24 -8.84
N GLU A 288 -12.85 26.30 -9.88
CA GLU A 288 -14.30 26.38 -9.73
C GLU A 288 -14.89 25.12 -9.09
N ILE A 289 -14.41 23.93 -9.46
CA ILE A 289 -14.80 22.66 -8.82
C ILE A 289 -14.39 22.65 -7.35
N LEU A 290 -13.13 23.00 -7.07
CA LEU A 290 -12.59 23.00 -5.72
C LEU A 290 -13.28 24.03 -4.81
N LEU A 291 -13.65 25.21 -5.31
CA LEU A 291 -14.45 26.18 -4.54
C LEU A 291 -15.85 25.66 -4.21
N ARG A 292 -16.51 24.96 -5.15
CA ARG A 292 -17.79 24.29 -4.85
C ARG A 292 -17.61 23.19 -3.80
N TRP A 293 -16.51 22.44 -3.84
CA TRP A 293 -16.23 21.42 -2.83
C TRP A 293 -15.83 22.02 -1.48
N PHE A 294 -15.15 23.16 -1.45
CA PHE A 294 -14.91 23.92 -0.22
C PHE A 294 -16.22 24.27 0.51
N GLU A 295 -17.29 24.57 -0.23
CA GLU A 295 -18.61 24.83 0.35
C GLU A 295 -19.37 23.56 0.73
N LYS A 296 -19.25 22.49 -0.08
CA LYS A 296 -20.09 21.29 0.01
C LYS A 296 -19.50 20.14 0.83
N PHE A 297 -18.19 20.03 0.93
CA PHE A 297 -17.56 19.00 1.75
C PHE A 297 -18.00 19.13 3.20
N GLU A 298 -18.04 18.02 3.89
CA GLU A 298 -18.57 17.95 5.25
C GLU A 298 -17.47 18.08 6.28
N THR A 299 -16.23 17.67 5.95
CA THR A 299 -15.12 17.72 6.91
C THR A 299 -14.33 19.01 6.80
N ASP A 300 -13.89 19.54 7.95
CA ASP A 300 -13.03 20.73 7.97
C ASP A 300 -11.73 20.52 7.19
N TYR A 301 -11.20 19.29 7.22
CA TYR A 301 -10.01 18.93 6.47
C TYR A 301 -10.26 18.99 4.95
N GLY A 302 -11.32 18.33 4.47
CA GLY A 302 -11.67 18.36 3.05
C GLY A 302 -11.91 19.77 2.56
N LYS A 303 -12.65 20.59 3.32
CA LYS A 303 -12.83 22.01 3.03
C LYS A 303 -11.48 22.73 2.93
N ALA A 304 -10.64 22.63 3.96
CA ALA A 304 -9.34 23.29 3.98
C ALA A 304 -8.47 22.89 2.77
N GLU A 305 -8.40 21.60 2.46
CA GLU A 305 -7.64 21.07 1.32
C GLU A 305 -8.19 21.60 -0.02
N ALA A 306 -9.52 21.59 -0.22
CA ALA A 306 -10.15 22.10 -1.42
C ALA A 306 -9.93 23.61 -1.59
N GLY A 307 -10.15 24.39 -0.53
CA GLY A 307 -9.96 25.84 -0.55
C GLY A 307 -8.50 26.26 -0.76
N TYR A 308 -7.56 25.56 -0.11
CA TYR A 308 -6.12 25.78 -0.30
C TYR A 308 -5.69 25.53 -1.75
N ASN A 309 -6.06 24.38 -2.31
CA ASN A 309 -5.71 24.04 -3.69
C ASN A 309 -6.40 24.96 -4.70
N ALA A 310 -7.65 25.39 -4.45
CA ALA A 310 -8.30 26.42 -5.27
C ALA A 310 -7.50 27.73 -5.28
N GLY A 311 -7.05 28.17 -4.10
CA GLY A 311 -6.21 29.38 -3.96
C GLY A 311 -4.87 29.28 -4.70
N ILE A 312 -4.21 28.11 -4.68
CA ILE A 312 -3.00 27.85 -5.47
C ILE A 312 -3.28 28.06 -6.95
N LEU A 313 -4.35 27.45 -7.48
CA LEU A 313 -4.67 27.49 -8.91
C LEU A 313 -5.09 28.89 -9.39
N LEU A 314 -5.72 29.70 -8.54
CA LEU A 314 -6.10 31.08 -8.85
C LEU A 314 -4.90 32.04 -8.86
N LYS A 315 -3.83 31.72 -8.12
CA LYS A 315 -2.62 32.55 -8.06
C LYS A 315 -1.66 32.30 -9.24
N GLY A 316 -1.64 31.07 -9.76
CA GLY A 316 -0.69 30.63 -10.79
C GLY A 316 -1.12 30.90 -12.22
#